data_AF-A0A6M2A4R1-F1
#
_entry.id   AF-A0A6M2A4R1-F1
#
_cell.length_a   1.000
_cell.length_b   1.000
_cell.length_c   1.000
_cell.angle_alpha   90.00
_cell.angle_beta   90.00
_cell.angle_gamma   90.00
#
_symmetry.space_group_name_H-M   'P 1'
#
loop_
_entity.id
_entity.type
_entity.pdbx_description
1 polymer ?
#
loop_
_entity_poly.entity_id
_entity_poly.type
_entity_poly.pdbx_seq_one_letter_code
_entity_poly.pdbx_strand_id
1 'polypeptide(L)'
;MQSCLDTFRDLAAKMTITEPAFTRGPGYWTQPSDERIKTIFGALTNINSQRENWYSVTSYIGEFWCTISNLGFIYVCIKHGSPELLFAGIASAVSHTIPKQWLLTVDKIGVLVVASKVIRERQVLKEHPWLLLPVALAGIINFSDSYLARQHSQTWPHVVWHLSSALFADIFLRHAKQEL
;
A
#
# COMPACT_ATOMS: atom_id res chain seq x y z
N MET A 1 20.03 20.40 20.72
CA MET A 1 19.76 20.37 19.26
C MET A 1 20.74 19.49 18.49
N GLN A 2 22.05 19.60 18.71
CA GLN A 2 23.08 18.80 18.02
C GLN A 2 22.86 17.27 18.14
N SER A 3 22.57 16.78 19.35
CA SER A 3 22.31 15.35 19.60
C SER A 3 21.10 14.77 18.85
N CYS A 4 20.09 15.59 18.51
CA CYS A 4 18.94 15.13 17.73
C CYS A 4 19.29 15.02 16.23
N LEU A 5 20.08 15.98 15.72
CA LEU A 5 20.60 15.94 14.36
C LEU A 5 21.58 14.78 14.15
N ASP A 6 22.39 14.45 15.15
CA ASP A 6 23.32 13.34 15.07
C ASP A 6 22.59 11.99 15.13
N THR A 7 21.52 11.88 15.91
CA THR A 7 20.63 10.69 15.90
C THR A 7 19.95 10.53 14.54
N PHE A 8 19.46 11.62 13.94
CA PHE A 8 18.88 11.58 12.59
C PHE A 8 19.90 11.22 11.52
N ARG A 9 21.14 11.71 11.63
CA ARG A 9 22.24 11.36 10.71
C ARG A 9 22.68 9.92 10.85
N ASP A 10 22.76 9.39 12.06
CA ASP A 10 23.09 7.99 12.32
C ASP A 10 21.96 7.06 11.85
N LEU A 11 20.69 7.46 12.05
CA LEU A 11 19.54 6.75 11.50
C LEU A 11 19.56 6.76 9.96
N ALA A 12 19.82 7.92 9.36
CA ALA A 12 19.93 8.07 7.91
C ALA A 12 21.10 7.27 7.35
N ALA A 13 22.27 7.29 8.01
CA ALA A 13 23.46 6.54 7.61
C ALA A 13 23.26 5.02 7.70
N LYS A 14 22.52 4.54 8.71
CA LYS A 14 22.10 3.14 8.83
C LYS A 14 21.03 2.75 7.81
N MET A 15 20.21 3.71 7.37
CA MET A 15 19.29 3.54 6.24
C MET A 15 20.00 3.58 4.87
N THR A 16 21.23 4.09 4.78
CA THR A 16 22.07 4.07 3.56
C THR A 16 22.82 2.76 3.35
N ILE A 17 22.64 1.75 4.22
CA ILE A 17 23.02 0.38 3.87
C ILE A 17 22.12 0.02 2.69
N THR A 18 22.68 0.02 1.48
CA THR A 18 22.01 -0.48 0.29
C THR A 18 21.71 -1.94 0.51
N GLU A 19 20.55 -2.23 1.08
CA GLU A 19 19.98 -3.56 1.01
C GLU A 19 19.86 -3.92 -0.48
N PRO A 20 20.13 -5.19 -0.83
CA PRO A 20 20.00 -5.63 -2.21
C PRO A 20 18.61 -5.28 -2.76
N ALA A 21 18.52 -5.09 -4.08
CA ALA A 21 17.24 -4.96 -4.76
C ALA A 21 16.29 -6.07 -4.30
N PHE A 22 15.00 -5.76 -4.13
CA PHE A 22 14.00 -6.74 -3.73
C PHE A 22 14.14 -8.04 -4.53
N THR A 23 14.11 -9.17 -3.84
CA THR A 23 14.31 -10.48 -4.44
C THR A 23 12.97 -11.15 -4.74
N ARG A 24 12.89 -11.81 -5.91
CA ARG A 24 11.77 -12.66 -6.27
C ARG A 24 12.08 -14.09 -5.81
N GLY A 25 11.65 -14.45 -4.61
CA GLY A 25 11.78 -15.82 -4.11
C GLY A 25 10.97 -16.82 -4.95
N PRO A 26 11.36 -18.10 -4.96
CA PRO A 26 10.52 -19.16 -5.51
C PRO A 26 9.31 -19.37 -4.58
N GLY A 27 8.10 -19.28 -5.12
CA GLY A 27 6.86 -19.52 -4.37
C GLY A 27 5.79 -20.14 -5.24
N TYR A 28 4.63 -20.42 -4.63
CA TYR A 28 3.54 -21.16 -5.26
C TYR A 28 3.07 -20.52 -6.58
N TRP A 29 3.03 -19.18 -6.65
CA TRP A 29 2.50 -18.44 -7.80
C TRP A 29 3.56 -18.03 -8.84
N THR A 30 4.84 -18.32 -8.60
CA THR A 30 5.99 -17.90 -9.44
C THR A 30 6.78 -19.07 -10.02
N GLN A 31 6.23 -20.29 -9.99
CA GLN A 31 6.87 -21.49 -10.50
C GLN A 31 7.29 -21.31 -11.99
N PRO A 32 8.58 -21.52 -12.34
CA PRO A 32 9.09 -21.31 -13.70
C PRO A 32 8.45 -22.20 -14.77
N SER A 33 7.89 -23.34 -14.37
CA SER A 33 7.17 -24.27 -15.25
C SER A 33 5.77 -23.79 -15.65
N ASP A 34 5.30 -22.67 -15.10
CA ASP A 34 3.99 -22.14 -15.41
C ASP A 34 4.01 -21.39 -16.76
N GLU A 35 3.64 -22.10 -17.84
CA GLU A 35 3.53 -21.53 -19.19
C GLU A 35 2.61 -20.30 -19.24
N ARG A 36 1.72 -20.14 -18.26
CA ARG A 36 0.83 -18.97 -18.14
C ARG A 36 1.61 -17.68 -17.93
N ILE A 37 2.86 -17.71 -17.45
CA ILE A 37 3.71 -16.51 -17.24
C ILE A 37 3.87 -15.69 -18.54
N LYS A 38 3.75 -16.32 -19.71
CA LYS A 38 3.82 -15.65 -21.02
C LYS A 38 2.54 -14.90 -21.42
N THR A 39 1.44 -15.11 -20.68
CA THR A 39 0.15 -14.43 -20.93
C THR A 39 0.05 -13.15 -20.10
N ILE A 40 -0.79 -12.20 -20.54
CA ILE A 40 -1.07 -10.96 -19.79
C ILE A 40 -1.51 -11.26 -18.35
N PHE A 41 -2.25 -12.36 -18.14
CA PHE A 41 -2.74 -12.78 -16.82
C PHE A 41 -1.70 -13.51 -15.97
N GLY A 42 -0.64 -14.07 -16.56
CA GLY A 42 0.44 -14.72 -15.82
C GLY A 42 1.69 -13.86 -15.63
N ALA A 43 1.78 -12.73 -16.33
CA ALA A 43 2.88 -11.79 -16.20
C ALA A 43 3.10 -11.37 -14.74
N LEU A 44 4.32 -11.53 -14.27
CA LEU A 44 4.70 -11.19 -12.90
C LEU A 44 4.79 -9.68 -12.70
N THR A 45 4.46 -9.22 -11.50
CA THR A 45 4.57 -7.80 -11.12
C THR A 45 6.01 -7.30 -11.32
N ASN A 46 6.16 -6.15 -11.96
CA ASN A 46 7.46 -5.52 -12.18
C ASN A 46 8.22 -5.34 -10.85
N ILE A 47 9.52 -5.64 -10.83
CA ILE A 47 10.36 -5.53 -9.63
C ILE A 47 10.38 -4.12 -9.03
N ASN A 48 10.22 -3.07 -9.85
CA ASN A 48 10.12 -1.68 -9.38
C ASN A 48 8.79 -1.39 -8.66
N SER A 49 7.81 -2.27 -8.80
CA SER A 49 6.52 -2.22 -8.10
C SER A 49 6.47 -3.17 -6.89
N GLN A 50 7.52 -3.98 -6.69
CA GLN A 50 7.65 -4.83 -5.51
C GLN A 50 7.87 -3.95 -4.27
N ARG A 51 7.29 -4.36 -3.13
CA ARG A 51 7.40 -3.65 -1.85
C ARG A 51 7.89 -4.53 -0.72
N GLU A 52 8.05 -5.82 -0.98
CA GLU A 52 8.58 -6.78 -0.02
C GLU A 52 9.25 -7.94 -0.75
N ASN A 53 10.30 -8.52 -0.17
CA ASN A 53 10.91 -9.74 -0.69
C ASN A 53 9.86 -10.85 -0.82
N TRP A 54 9.70 -11.38 -2.03
CA TRP A 54 8.66 -12.35 -2.30
C TRP A 54 8.89 -13.65 -1.54
N TYR A 55 7.85 -14.13 -0.87
CA TYR A 55 7.83 -15.39 -0.14
C TYR A 55 8.86 -15.46 0.99
N SER A 56 9.27 -14.32 1.53
CA SER A 56 10.25 -14.24 2.63
C SER A 56 9.73 -14.81 3.95
N VAL A 57 8.41 -14.84 4.14
CA VAL A 57 7.75 -15.36 5.36
C VAL A 57 7.03 -16.69 5.11
N THR A 58 6.43 -16.87 3.92
CA THR A 58 5.66 -18.07 3.54
C THR A 58 5.73 -18.30 2.03
N SER A 59 5.63 -19.55 1.59
CA SER A 59 5.66 -19.92 0.16
C SER A 59 4.39 -19.57 -0.62
N TYR A 60 3.31 -19.12 0.06
CA TYR A 60 2.01 -18.86 -0.56
C TYR A 60 1.69 -17.37 -0.74
N ILE A 61 2.24 -16.49 0.09
CA ILE A 61 1.97 -15.05 0.07
C ILE A 61 3.25 -14.35 -0.41
N GLY A 62 3.15 -13.65 -1.54
CA GLY A 62 4.27 -12.92 -2.12
C GLY A 62 4.83 -11.89 -1.14
N GLU A 63 4.04 -10.89 -0.78
CA GLU A 63 4.43 -9.80 0.11
C GLU A 63 3.62 -9.89 1.40
N PHE A 64 4.14 -10.62 2.40
CA PHE A 64 3.41 -11.00 3.61
C PHE A 64 2.98 -9.79 4.45
N TRP A 65 3.90 -8.91 4.80
CA TRP A 65 3.60 -7.73 5.62
C TRP A 65 2.72 -6.73 4.87
N CYS A 66 2.93 -6.58 3.56
CA CYS A 66 2.07 -5.74 2.72
C CYS A 66 0.64 -6.31 2.62
N THR A 67 0.49 -7.63 2.57
CA THR A 67 -0.82 -8.30 2.59
C THR A 67 -1.53 -8.10 3.92
N ILE A 68 -0.87 -8.35 5.05
CA ILE A 68 -1.50 -8.28 6.37
C ILE A 68 -1.86 -6.84 6.76
N SER A 69 -1.06 -5.85 6.36
CA SER A 69 -1.36 -4.45 6.65
C SER A 69 -2.64 -3.92 5.97
N ASN A 70 -3.13 -4.61 4.93
CA ASN A 70 -4.43 -4.32 4.31
C ASN A 70 -5.65 -4.66 5.18
N LEU A 71 -5.48 -5.43 6.26
CA LEU A 71 -6.55 -5.70 7.23
C LEU A 71 -7.12 -4.40 7.84
N GLY A 72 -6.32 -3.33 7.89
CA GLY A 72 -6.79 -2.01 8.31
C GLY A 72 -7.95 -1.49 7.45
N PHE A 73 -7.85 -1.60 6.13
CA PHE A 73 -8.93 -1.17 5.23
C PHE A 73 -10.20 -2.02 5.40
N ILE A 74 -10.04 -3.33 5.59
CA ILE A 74 -11.17 -4.25 5.82
C ILE A 74 -11.88 -3.88 7.13
N TYR A 75 -11.14 -3.62 8.20
CA TYR A 75 -11.70 -3.17 9.47
C TYR A 75 -12.50 -1.86 9.32
N VAL A 76 -11.90 -0.85 8.66
CA VAL A 76 -12.56 0.44 8.44
C VAL A 76 -13.80 0.30 7.56
N CYS A 77 -13.77 -0.58 6.56
CA CYS A 77 -14.95 -0.93 5.78
C CYS A 77 -16.06 -1.49 6.67
N ILE A 78 -15.78 -2.53 7.47
CA ILE A 78 -16.80 -3.18 8.31
C ILE A 78 -17.43 -2.15 9.26
N LYS A 79 -16.61 -1.29 9.86
CA LYS A 79 -17.05 -0.23 10.77
C LYS A 79 -17.95 0.80 10.09
N HIS A 80 -17.65 1.17 8.84
CA HIS A 80 -18.34 2.26 8.16
C HIS A 80 -19.34 1.84 7.08
N GLY A 81 -19.39 0.58 6.68
CA GLY A 81 -20.20 0.11 5.56
C GLY A 81 -19.77 0.71 4.23
N SER A 82 -18.45 0.82 3.98
CA SER A 82 -17.90 1.44 2.77
C SER A 82 -17.42 0.39 1.76
N PRO A 83 -18.25 -0.03 0.78
CA PRO A 83 -17.89 -1.08 -0.18
C PRO A 83 -16.68 -0.71 -1.05
N GLU A 84 -16.44 0.59 -1.28
CA GLU A 84 -15.27 1.09 -2.01
C GLU A 84 -13.96 0.78 -1.26
N LEU A 85 -13.95 0.94 0.07
CA LEU A 85 -12.81 0.56 0.89
C LEU A 85 -12.64 -0.96 0.98
N LEU A 86 -13.74 -1.72 0.98
CA LEU A 86 -13.67 -3.17 0.93
C LEU A 86 -12.98 -3.63 -0.34
N PHE A 87 -13.42 -3.09 -1.48
CA PHE A 87 -12.85 -3.42 -2.79
C PHE A 87 -11.37 -3.07 -2.84
N ALA A 88 -10.98 -1.85 -2.41
CA ALA A 88 -9.58 -1.45 -2.38
C ALA A 88 -8.72 -2.32 -1.46
N GLY A 89 -9.21 -2.62 -0.24
CA GLY A 89 -8.48 -3.46 0.72
C GLY A 89 -8.31 -4.90 0.23
N ILE A 90 -9.34 -5.50 -0.37
CA ILE A 90 -9.24 -6.85 -0.94
C ILE A 90 -8.33 -6.85 -2.17
N ALA A 91 -8.50 -5.88 -3.08
CA ALA A 91 -7.69 -5.80 -4.29
C ALA A 91 -6.19 -5.67 -3.98
N SER A 92 -5.84 -4.82 -3.01
CA SER A 92 -4.47 -4.66 -2.54
C SER A 92 -3.96 -5.92 -1.81
N ALA A 93 -4.73 -6.49 -0.88
CA ALA A 93 -4.32 -7.73 -0.21
C ALA A 93 -4.04 -8.87 -1.22
N VAL A 94 -4.88 -9.01 -2.24
CA VAL A 94 -4.72 -10.04 -3.28
C VAL A 94 -3.53 -9.74 -4.20
N SER A 95 -3.29 -8.47 -4.58
CA SER A 95 -2.15 -8.08 -5.42
C SER A 95 -0.80 -8.34 -4.74
N HIS A 96 -0.73 -8.15 -3.42
CA HIS A 96 0.43 -8.47 -2.59
C HIS A 96 0.57 -9.97 -2.34
N THR A 97 -0.54 -10.72 -2.27
CA THR A 97 -0.50 -12.18 -2.10
C THR A 97 -0.02 -12.87 -3.37
N ILE A 98 -0.58 -12.49 -4.52
CA ILE A 98 -0.37 -13.13 -5.81
C ILE A 98 0.31 -12.10 -6.72
N PRO A 99 1.64 -12.21 -6.95
CA PRO A 99 2.43 -11.15 -7.59
C PRO A 99 2.26 -11.12 -9.12
N LYS A 100 1.04 -10.86 -9.58
CA LYS A 100 0.66 -10.78 -11.00
C LYS A 100 0.33 -9.33 -11.36
N GLN A 101 0.82 -8.93 -12.53
CA GLN A 101 0.74 -7.53 -12.97
C GLN A 101 -0.69 -7.02 -13.13
N TRP A 102 -1.62 -7.88 -13.56
CA TRP A 102 -3.03 -7.50 -13.69
C TRP A 102 -3.71 -7.28 -12.33
N LEU A 103 -3.33 -8.04 -11.29
CA LEU A 103 -3.82 -7.83 -9.93
C LEU A 103 -3.33 -6.50 -9.36
N LEU A 104 -2.07 -6.14 -9.62
CA LEU A 104 -1.55 -4.80 -9.28
C LEU A 104 -2.34 -3.69 -10.02
N THR A 105 -2.80 -3.93 -11.25
CA THR A 105 -3.66 -2.98 -11.94
C THR A 105 -5.03 -2.86 -11.25
N VAL A 106 -5.64 -3.97 -10.83
CA VAL A 106 -6.91 -3.97 -10.09
C VAL A 106 -6.78 -3.24 -8.76
N ASP A 107 -5.68 -3.45 -8.04
CA ASP A 107 -5.33 -2.71 -6.82
C ASP A 107 -5.29 -1.19 -7.05
N LYS A 108 -4.57 -0.74 -8.08
CA LYS A 108 -4.53 0.69 -8.47
C LYS A 108 -5.92 1.23 -8.82
N ILE A 109 -6.78 0.44 -9.47
CA ILE A 109 -8.17 0.81 -9.72
C ILE A 109 -8.92 0.97 -8.39
N GLY A 110 -8.69 0.09 -7.41
CA GLY A 110 -9.23 0.22 -6.05
C GLY A 110 -8.90 1.56 -5.39
N VAL A 111 -7.64 2.00 -5.49
CA VAL A 111 -7.22 3.32 -4.99
C VAL A 111 -7.98 4.46 -5.68
N LEU A 112 -8.16 4.39 -7.00
CA LEU A 112 -8.92 5.40 -7.76
C LEU A 112 -10.40 5.43 -7.37
N VAL A 113 -11.02 4.26 -7.11
CA VAL A 113 -12.40 4.17 -6.65
C VAL A 113 -12.56 4.89 -5.29
N VAL A 114 -11.65 4.66 -4.34
CA VAL A 114 -11.66 5.34 -3.03
C VAL A 114 -11.45 6.85 -3.19
N ALA A 115 -10.50 7.27 -4.04
CA ALA A 115 -10.27 8.69 -4.31
C ALA A 115 -11.51 9.36 -4.93
N SER A 116 -12.20 8.68 -5.86
CA SER A 116 -13.42 9.20 -6.48
C SER A 116 -14.55 9.41 -5.46
N LYS A 117 -14.65 8.54 -4.43
CA LYS A 117 -15.59 8.70 -3.32
C LYS A 117 -15.29 9.98 -2.55
N VAL A 118 -14.04 10.21 -2.16
CA VAL A 118 -13.63 11.43 -1.45
C VAL A 118 -13.95 12.70 -2.26
N ILE A 119 -13.73 12.68 -3.58
CA ILE A 119 -14.07 13.80 -4.47
C ILE A 119 -15.58 14.02 -4.55
N ARG A 120 -16.38 12.95 -4.55
CA ARG A 120 -17.85 13.04 -4.61
C ARG A 120 -18.41 13.67 -3.32
N GLU A 121 -17.83 13.34 -2.17
CA GLU A 121 -18.19 13.91 -0.87
C GLU A 121 -17.55 15.30 -0.64
N ARG A 122 -17.51 16.15 -1.68
CA ARG A 122 -16.90 17.48 -1.64
C ARG A 122 -17.49 18.42 -0.58
N GLN A 123 -18.72 18.17 -0.13
CA GLN A 123 -19.39 18.99 0.87
C GLN A 123 -18.68 18.85 2.23
N VAL A 124 -18.40 17.63 2.64
CA VAL A 124 -17.58 17.30 3.81
C VAL A 124 -16.23 18.01 3.77
N LEU A 125 -15.59 18.09 2.60
CA LEU A 125 -14.31 18.81 2.43
C LEU A 125 -14.44 20.33 2.51
N LYS A 126 -15.62 20.90 2.19
CA LYS A 126 -15.88 22.33 2.37
C LYS A 126 -16.13 22.67 3.85
N GLU A 127 -16.83 21.80 4.56
CA GLU A 127 -17.18 21.99 5.98
C GLU A 127 -15.98 21.67 6.89
N HIS A 128 -15.16 20.71 6.48
CA HIS A 128 -13.99 20.24 7.21
C HIS A 128 -12.74 20.21 6.30
N PRO A 129 -12.21 21.37 5.87
CA PRO A 129 -11.09 21.45 4.93
C PRO A 129 -9.79 20.83 5.47
N TRP A 130 -9.65 20.73 6.79
CA TRP A 130 -8.53 20.06 7.44
C TRP A 130 -8.45 18.57 7.11
N LEU A 131 -9.54 17.94 6.63
CA LEU A 131 -9.55 16.55 6.14
C LEU A 131 -8.70 16.35 4.87
N LEU A 132 -8.32 17.42 4.17
CA LEU A 132 -7.37 17.36 3.06
C LEU A 132 -5.94 17.04 3.54
N LEU A 133 -5.58 17.40 4.78
CA LEU A 133 -4.24 17.15 5.32
C LEU A 133 -3.93 15.63 5.41
N PRO A 134 -4.79 14.79 6.01
CA PRO A 134 -4.66 13.34 5.92
C PRO A 134 -4.48 12.81 4.50
N VAL A 135 -5.27 13.29 3.53
CA VAL A 135 -5.17 12.87 2.12
C VAL A 135 -3.81 13.26 1.52
N ALA A 136 -3.34 14.48 1.78
CA ALA A 136 -2.04 14.95 1.32
C ALA A 136 -0.89 14.18 1.95
N LEU A 137 -0.95 13.91 3.27
CA LEU A 137 0.03 13.09 3.99
C LEU A 137 0.07 11.67 3.44
N ALA A 138 -1.10 11.09 3.16
CA ALA A 138 -1.19 9.83 2.46
C ALA A 138 -0.41 9.90 1.13
N GLY A 139 -0.73 10.86 0.26
CA GLY A 139 -0.03 11.02 -1.02
C GLY A 139 1.48 11.14 -0.90
N ILE A 140 1.96 11.89 0.11
CA ILE A 140 3.38 12.03 0.42
C ILE A 140 3.98 10.68 0.82
N ILE A 141 3.35 9.94 1.73
CA ILE A 141 3.84 8.62 2.18
C ILE A 141 3.91 7.65 0.99
N ASN A 142 2.91 7.60 0.11
CA ASN A 142 2.93 6.75 -1.07
C ASN A 142 4.05 7.11 -2.06
N PHE A 143 4.31 8.42 -2.23
CA PHE A 143 5.40 8.90 -3.07
C PHE A 143 6.76 8.52 -2.46
N SER A 144 6.93 8.76 -1.17
CA SER A 144 8.14 8.38 -0.42
C SER A 144 8.36 6.88 -0.44
N ASP A 145 7.32 6.07 -0.26
CA ASP A 145 7.37 4.61 -0.40
C ASP A 145 7.85 4.22 -1.81
N SER A 146 7.23 4.77 -2.85
CA SER A 146 7.61 4.48 -4.23
C SER A 146 9.05 4.88 -4.57
N TYR A 147 9.56 5.94 -3.94
CA TYR A 147 10.96 6.35 -4.06
C TYR A 147 11.90 5.41 -3.29
N LEU A 148 11.62 5.16 -2.01
CA LEU A 148 12.45 4.33 -1.13
C LEU A 148 12.49 2.87 -1.58
N ALA A 149 11.38 2.32 -2.06
CA ALA A 149 11.30 0.97 -2.61
C ALA A 149 12.25 0.79 -3.81
N ARG A 150 12.47 1.84 -4.62
CA ARG A 150 13.37 1.80 -5.79
C ARG A 150 14.85 1.93 -5.41
N GLN A 151 15.15 2.64 -4.33
CA GLN A 151 16.52 2.98 -3.92
C GLN A 151 17.08 2.02 -2.87
N HIS A 152 16.23 1.52 -1.97
CA HIS A 152 16.67 0.87 -0.73
C HIS A 152 15.90 -0.41 -0.38
N SER A 153 14.97 -0.88 -1.23
CA SER A 153 14.19 -2.11 -1.00
C SER A 153 13.53 -2.20 0.39
N GLN A 154 13.07 -1.08 0.94
CA GLN A 154 12.49 -1.06 2.29
C GLN A 154 10.98 -1.40 2.23
N THR A 155 10.56 -2.36 3.06
CA THR A 155 9.14 -2.79 3.14
C THR A 155 8.28 -1.96 4.09
N TRP A 156 8.87 -1.47 5.19
CA TRP A 156 8.12 -0.74 6.21
C TRP A 156 7.40 0.52 5.69
N PRO A 157 7.90 1.30 4.70
CA PRO A 157 7.19 2.48 4.21
C PRO A 157 5.84 2.12 3.59
N HIS A 158 5.77 0.99 2.88
CA HIS A 158 4.54 0.51 2.26
C HIS A 158 3.50 0.02 3.29
N VAL A 159 3.97 -0.64 4.34
CA VAL A 159 3.13 -1.03 5.48
C VAL A 159 2.56 0.21 6.18
N VAL A 160 3.40 1.22 6.41
CA VAL A 160 2.97 2.51 6.99
C VAL A 160 1.97 3.22 6.07
N TRP A 161 2.17 3.16 4.76
CA TRP A 161 1.21 3.66 3.76
C TRP A 161 -0.18 3.04 3.94
N HIS A 162 -0.29 1.70 4.01
CA HIS A 162 -1.58 1.01 4.22
C HIS A 162 -2.28 1.43 5.51
N LEU A 163 -1.55 1.39 6.63
CA LEU A 163 -2.11 1.70 7.95
C LEU A 163 -2.54 3.17 8.06
N SER A 164 -1.72 4.08 7.54
CA SER A 164 -2.03 5.52 7.54
C SER A 164 -3.23 5.82 6.66
N SER A 165 -3.30 5.22 5.47
CA SER A 165 -4.43 5.38 4.55
C SER A 165 -5.73 4.85 5.14
N ALA A 166 -5.69 3.69 5.81
CA ALA A 166 -6.86 3.16 6.52
C ALA A 166 -7.32 4.10 7.64
N LEU A 167 -6.39 4.59 8.46
CA LEU A 167 -6.69 5.56 9.52
C LEU A 167 -7.32 6.85 8.96
N PHE A 168 -6.75 7.39 7.89
CA PHE A 168 -7.27 8.60 7.26
C PHE A 168 -8.65 8.39 6.66
N ALA A 169 -8.90 7.22 6.06
CA ALA A 169 -10.23 6.84 5.59
C ALA A 169 -11.24 6.72 6.74
N ASP A 170 -10.85 6.19 7.91
CA ASP A 170 -11.70 6.14 9.11
C ASP A 170 -12.05 7.56 9.60
N ILE A 171 -11.08 8.46 9.66
CA ILE A 171 -11.30 9.86 10.06
C ILE A 171 -12.27 10.54 9.08
N PHE A 172 -12.04 10.39 7.77
CA PHE A 172 -12.90 10.98 6.74
C PHE A 172 -14.34 10.47 6.84
N LEU A 173 -14.54 9.15 6.91
CA LEU A 173 -15.87 8.55 6.94
C LEU A 173 -16.66 8.85 8.20
N ARG A 174 -16.00 9.09 9.35
CA ARG A 174 -16.67 9.55 10.56
C ARG A 174 -17.38 10.90 10.35
N HIS A 175 -16.75 11.83 9.62
CA HIS A 175 -17.33 13.14 9.34
C HIS A 175 -18.40 13.05 8.25
N ALA A 176 -18.15 12.27 7.19
CA ALA A 176 -19.13 12.07 6.13
C ALA A 176 -20.46 11.44 6.61
N LYS A 177 -20.42 10.63 7.67
CA LYS A 177 -21.64 10.05 8.28
C LYS A 177 -22.43 11.02 9.16
N GLN A 178 -21.84 12.11 9.63
CA GLN A 178 -22.53 13.09 10.48
C GLN A 178 -23.41 14.04 9.66
N GLU A 179 -23.23 14.08 8.34
CA GLU A 179 -23.99 14.93 7.40
C GLU A 179 -25.20 14.20 6.75
N LEU A 180 -25.42 12.91 7.05
CA LEU A 180 -26.55 12.09 6.59
C LEU A 180 -27.55 11.84 7.73
#